data_AF-A0A1V1I4B5-F1
#
_entry.id   AF-A0A1V1I4B5-F1
#
_cell.length_a   1.000
_cell.length_b   1.000
_cell.length_c   1.000
_cell.angle_alpha   90.00
_cell.angle_beta   90.00
_cell.angle_gamma   90.00
#
_symmetry.space_group_name_H-M   'P 1'
#
loop_
_entity.id
_entity.type
_entity.pdbx_description
1 polymer ?
#
loop_
_entity_poly.entity_id
_entity_poly.type
_entity_poly.pdbx_seq_one_letter_code
_entity_poly.pdbx_strand_id
1 'polypeptide(L)' 'MFILRFINDDDDLSVKEFASLTDLKEYINQNNLEKTWHQIEEVKKVIPNLKEE' A
#
# COMPACT_ATOMS: atom_id res chain seq x y z
N MET A 1 -2.67 7.55 7.65
CA MET A 1 -2.06 7.54 6.31
C MET A 1 -1.39 6.18 6.12
N PHE A 2 -1.59 5.55 4.98
CA PHE A 2 -1.11 4.20 4.67
C PHE A 2 -0.33 4.25 3.36
N ILE A 3 0.76 3.50 3.28
CA ILE A 3 1.58 3.41 2.08
C ILE A 3 1.55 1.96 1.63
N LEU A 4 1.16 1.76 0.37
CA LEU A 4 1.23 0.48 -0.33
C LEU A 4 2.40 0.54 -1.30
N ARG A 5 3.36 -0.36 -1.10
CA ARG A 5 4.41 -0.62 -2.08
C ARG A 5 4.13 -1.94 -2.75
N PHE A 6 4.04 -1.94 -4.07
CA PHE A 6 3.76 -3.14 -4.84
C PHE A 6 4.48 -3.17 -6.19
N ILE A 7 4.79 -4.38 -6.66
CA ILE A 7 5.29 -4.65 -8.01
C ILE A 7 4.10 -4.75 -8.96
N ASN A 8 4.09 -3.98 -10.05
CA ASN A 8 3.02 -4.05 -11.05
C ASN A 8 3.30 -5.17 -12.07
N ASP A 9 2.40 -5.36 -13.05
CA ASP A 9 2.55 -6.39 -14.11
C ASP A 9 3.79 -6.18 -15.01
N ASP A 10 4.39 -5.00 -14.99
CA ASP A 10 5.61 -4.65 -15.74
C ASP A 10 6.90 -4.88 -14.91
N ASP A 11 6.78 -5.58 -13.76
CA ASP A 11 7.85 -5.78 -12.79
C ASP A 11 8.40 -4.47 -12.17
N ASP A 12 7.63 -3.38 -12.27
CA ASP A 12 8.04 -2.06 -11.76
C ASP A 12 7.49 -1.79 -10.36
N LEU A 13 8.34 -1.17 -9.55
CA LEU A 13 8.09 -0.89 -8.13
C LEU A 13 7.25 0.37 -7.96
N SER A 14 5.96 0.17 -7.78
CA SER A 14 4.98 1.21 -7.57
C SER A 14 4.74 1.51 -6.09
N VAL A 15 4.59 2.80 -5.74
CA VAL A 15 4.25 3.26 -4.39
C VAL A 15 3.00 4.11 -4.46
N LYS A 16 2.00 3.80 -3.62
CA LYS A 16 0.79 4.62 -3.46
C LYS A 16 0.49 4.92 -2.00
N GLU A 17 0.03 6.15 -1.78
CA GLU A 17 -0.33 6.66 -0.46
C GLU A 17 -1.86 6.78 -0.36
N PHE A 18 -2.38 6.40 0.80
CA PHE A 18 -3.81 6.37 1.10
C PHE A 18 -4.08 7.11 2.40
N ALA A 19 -5.16 7.89 2.43
CA ALA A 19 -5.58 8.60 3.62
C ALA A 19 -6.11 7.63 4.68
N SER A 20 -6.93 6.65 4.28
CA SER A 20 -7.58 5.69 5.16
C SER A 20 -7.30 4.22 4.79
N LEU A 21 -7.54 3.32 5.75
CA LEU A 21 -7.43 1.87 5.54
C LEU A 21 -8.50 1.37 4.56
N THR A 22 -9.67 2.01 4.56
CA THR A 22 -10.78 1.67 3.67
C THR A 22 -10.39 1.90 2.22
N ASP A 23 -9.81 3.07 1.91
CA ASP A 23 -9.33 3.40 0.57
C ASP A 23 -8.24 2.42 0.09
N LEU A 24 -7.32 2.06 1.00
CA LEU A 24 -6.29 1.05 0.70
C LEU A 24 -6.92 -0.30 0.34
N LYS A 25 -7.86 -0.79 1.16
CA LYS A 25 -8.53 -2.07 0.92
C LYS A 25 -9.35 -2.06 -0.35
N GLU A 26 -10.06 -0.98 -0.61
CA GLU A 26 -10.83 -0.82 -1.85
C GLU A 26 -9.90 -0.83 -3.07
N TYR A 27 -8.77 -0.14 -2.99
CA TYR A 27 -7.76 -0.15 -4.06
C TYR A 27 -7.17 -1.54 -4.32
N ILE A 28 -6.79 -2.26 -3.26
CA ILE A 28 -6.26 -3.63 -3.36
C ILE A 28 -7.31 -4.53 -4.03
N ASN A 29 -8.58 -4.42 -3.64
CA ASN A 29 -9.66 -5.24 -4.18
C ASN A 29 -10.01 -4.88 -5.64
N GLN A 30 -10.11 -3.59 -5.97
CA GLN A 30 -10.35 -3.11 -7.33
C GLN A 30 -9.25 -3.53 -8.31
N ASN A 31 -7.99 -3.55 -7.85
CA ASN A 31 -6.85 -3.95 -8.66
C ASN A 31 -6.52 -5.45 -8.53
N ASN A 32 -7.38 -6.24 -7.85
CA ASN A 32 -7.18 -7.68 -7.62
C ASN A 32 -5.82 -8.06 -7.02
N LEU A 33 -5.16 -7.13 -6.31
CA LEU A 33 -3.83 -7.34 -5.73
C LEU A 33 -3.84 -8.47 -4.66
N GLU A 34 -5.01 -8.79 -4.10
CA GLU A 34 -5.18 -9.94 -3.17
C GLU A 34 -4.96 -11.31 -3.84
N LYS A 35 -5.00 -11.42 -5.17
CA LYS A 35 -4.66 -12.67 -5.87
C LYS A 35 -3.15 -12.79 -6.12
N THR A 36 -2.44 -11.68 -6.04
CA THR A 36 -1.03 -11.59 -6.38
C THR A 36 -0.26 -11.07 -5.17
N TRP A 37 -0.34 -11.79 -4.04
CA TRP A 37 0.38 -11.42 -2.81
C TRP A 37 1.89 -11.23 -3.02
N HIS A 38 2.47 -11.87 -4.03
CA HIS A 38 3.86 -11.65 -4.46
C HIS A 38 4.16 -10.23 -4.94
N GLN A 39 3.13 -9.47 -5.32
CA GLN A 39 3.26 -8.07 -5.71
C GLN A 39 3.31 -7.15 -4.50
N ILE A 40 2.75 -7.50 -3.34
CA ILE A 40 2.70 -6.60 -2.18
C ILE A 40 3.99 -6.75 -1.37
N GLU A 41 4.92 -5.83 -1.54
CA GLU A 41 6.18 -5.83 -0.77
C GLU A 41 5.99 -5.33 0.66
N GLU A 42 5.22 -4.24 0.85
CA GLU A 42 5.09 -3.62 2.17
C GLU A 42 3.82 -2.79 2.30
N VAL A 43 3.12 -2.95 3.43
CA VAL A 43 2.04 -2.06 3.87
C VAL A 43 2.50 -1.34 5.13
N LYS A 44 2.88 -0.07 5.02
CA LYS A 44 3.27 0.76 6.16
C LYS A 44 2.13 1.66 6.60
N LYS A 45 1.79 1.59 7.89
CA LYS A 45 0.89 2.55 8.55
C LYS A 45 1.72 3.74 9.03
N VAL A 46 1.53 4.90 8.42
CA VAL A 46 2.13 6.15 8.87
C VAL A 46 1.28 6.70 10.01
N ILE A 47 1.84 6.68 11.21
CA ILE A 47 1.31 7.36 12.40
C ILE A 47 2.01 8.72 12.47
N PRO A 48 1.32 9.85 12.23
CA PRO A 48 1.95 11.16 12.11
C PRO A 48 2.42 11.77 13.45
N ASN A 49 2.93 10.99 14.39
CA ASN A 49 3.45 11.51 15.67
C ASN A 49 4.47 10.57 16.33
N LEU A 50 5.63 10.39 15.71
CA LEU A 50 6.87 10.25 16.47
C LEU A 50 7.54 11.62 16.44
N LYS A 51 7.11 12.50 17.35
CA LYS A 51 8.00 13.59 17.76
C LYS A 51 9.24 12.88 18.33
N GLU A 52 10.38 13.10 17.71
CA GLU A 52 11.67 12.89 18.36
C GLU A 52 11.62 13.66 19.69
N GLU A 53 11.53 12.93 20.80
CA GLU A 53 11.90 13.43 22.13
C GLU A 53 13.38 13.11 22.38
#